data_AF-E9GDC2-F1
#
_entry.id   AF-E9GDC2-F1
#
_cell.length_a   1.000
_cell.length_b   1.000
_cell.length_c   1.000
_cell.angle_alpha   90.00
_cell.angle_beta   90.00
_cell.angle_gamma   90.00
#
_symmetry.space_group_name_H-M   'P 1'
#
loop_
_entity.id
_entity.type
_entity.pdbx_description
1 polymer ?
#
loop_
_entity_poly.entity_id
_entity_poly.type
_entity_poly.pdbx_seq_one_letter_code
_entity_poly.pdbx_strand_id
1 'polypeptide(L)'
;MDPNKTLNWLDLWSNDTFCNQFTVHLLEENLLPRALVSFPGSGNTWLRMLLMGVTGLYVDTIYPGDEFFISKAGSSYELKKDCNCSLLQKTHDLSLFSVVYNMAMANKSSEKRLNQEVEHFRGDGILVIRNPFKAILSYRNFAFGGNMAGLAPVEAFKQGIEPVKIGNRKISTWDQFISRSVASWEMLATVWIRELKRGGVVYYEKLRRDTGPQLLRMAEMLGIPDVNKDRLDCVLRHNQDNSFKRSESGPKNYPKNPFTESQHLLILKSIQSVQLALKERGLDPLPVELYDFYTPMYQYGHWNISSL
;
A
#
# COMPACT_ATOMS: atom_id res chain seq x y z
N MET A 1 -25.32 1.25 20.72
CA MET A 1 -24.89 1.17 19.32
C MET A 1 -26.07 1.57 18.45
N ASP A 2 -25.87 2.49 17.49
CA ASP A 2 -26.89 2.91 16.53
C ASP A 2 -27.01 1.86 15.40
N PRO A 3 -28.17 1.22 15.20
CA PRO A 3 -28.38 0.23 14.12
C PRO A 3 -28.04 0.79 12.73
N ASN A 4 -28.25 2.08 12.51
CA ASN A 4 -27.99 2.74 11.22
C ASN A 4 -26.49 2.90 10.91
N LYS A 5 -25.62 2.77 11.92
CA LYS A 5 -24.16 2.88 11.79
C LYS A 5 -23.45 1.54 11.84
N THR A 6 -24.19 0.46 11.99
CA THR A 6 -23.63 -0.89 12.07
C THR A 6 -23.62 -1.53 10.69
N LEU A 7 -22.43 -1.81 10.19
CA LEU A 7 -22.21 -2.50 8.92
C LEU A 7 -22.29 -4.02 9.13
N ASN A 8 -23.47 -4.50 9.53
CA ASN A 8 -23.79 -5.95 9.64
C ASN A 8 -23.61 -6.71 8.32
N TRP A 9 -23.44 -5.96 7.23
CA TRP A 9 -23.24 -6.45 5.89
C TRP A 9 -21.76 -6.70 5.54
N LEU A 10 -20.79 -6.13 6.25
CA LEU A 10 -19.37 -6.32 5.91
C LEU A 10 -18.93 -7.74 6.32
N ASP A 11 -18.93 -8.65 5.37
CA ASP A 11 -18.74 -10.08 5.62
C ASP A 11 -17.27 -10.46 5.78
N LEU A 12 -16.69 -10.20 6.97
CA LEU A 12 -15.30 -10.59 7.24
C LEU A 12 -15.16 -12.11 7.43
N TRP A 13 -16.14 -12.76 8.08
CA TRP A 13 -16.02 -14.14 8.56
C TRP A 13 -17.36 -14.93 8.52
N SER A 14 -18.19 -14.81 7.47
CA SER A 14 -19.51 -15.46 7.36
C SER A 14 -19.53 -16.92 7.76
N ASN A 15 -18.52 -17.66 7.29
CA ASN A 15 -18.46 -19.10 7.40
C ASN A 15 -17.94 -19.59 8.76
N ASP A 16 -17.50 -18.69 9.64
CA ASP A 16 -17.00 -19.02 10.99
C ASP A 16 -18.11 -18.83 12.02
N THR A 17 -18.47 -19.89 12.74
CA THR A 17 -19.57 -19.91 13.72
C THR A 17 -19.37 -19.00 14.92
N PHE A 18 -18.13 -18.62 15.23
CA PHE A 18 -17.81 -17.74 16.34
C PHE A 18 -17.48 -16.33 15.85
N CYS A 19 -16.64 -16.19 14.83
CA CYS A 19 -16.19 -14.88 14.38
C CYS A 19 -17.29 -14.08 13.67
N ASN A 20 -18.29 -14.74 13.10
CA ASN A 20 -19.38 -14.06 12.40
C ASN A 20 -20.24 -13.13 13.30
N GLN A 21 -20.08 -13.20 14.62
CA GLN A 21 -20.75 -12.33 15.58
C GLN A 21 -20.16 -10.91 15.61
N PHE A 22 -18.92 -10.73 15.14
CA PHE A 22 -18.23 -9.45 15.17
C PHE A 22 -18.63 -8.56 14.01
N THR A 23 -19.09 -7.36 14.33
CA THR A 23 -19.58 -6.37 13.37
C THR A 23 -18.54 -5.26 13.14
N VAL A 24 -18.68 -4.54 12.04
CA VAL A 24 -17.92 -3.31 11.76
C VAL A 24 -18.86 -2.12 11.84
N HIS A 25 -18.39 -1.00 12.38
CA HIS A 25 -19.20 0.19 12.61
C HIS A 25 -18.60 1.41 11.93
N LEU A 26 -19.46 2.34 11.53
CA LEU A 26 -19.07 3.69 11.14
C LEU A 26 -18.80 4.53 12.39
N LEU A 27 -17.84 5.44 12.29
CA LEU A 27 -17.62 6.48 13.29
C LEU A 27 -18.78 7.49 13.30
N GLU A 28 -18.90 8.26 14.39
CA GLU A 28 -19.81 9.41 14.43
C GLU A 28 -19.46 10.43 13.33
N GLU A 29 -20.50 11.01 12.73
CA GLU A 29 -20.34 11.96 11.63
C GLU A 29 -19.50 13.17 12.06
N ASN A 30 -18.69 13.69 11.13
CA ASN A 30 -17.79 14.84 11.29
C ASN A 30 -16.44 14.57 12.00
N LEU A 31 -16.06 13.30 12.19
CA LEU A 31 -14.67 12.97 12.51
C LEU A 31 -13.85 12.87 11.22
N LEU A 32 -12.95 13.84 11.00
CA LEU A 32 -12.10 13.84 9.81
C LEU A 32 -11.26 12.54 9.77
N PRO A 33 -11.39 11.72 8.72
CA PRO A 33 -10.65 10.48 8.60
C PRO A 33 -9.15 10.74 8.49
N ARG A 34 -8.36 9.75 8.89
CA ARG A 34 -6.89 9.77 8.74
C ARG A 34 -6.50 8.99 7.49
N ALA A 35 -5.30 9.21 6.96
CA ALA A 35 -4.85 8.46 5.80
C ALA A 35 -4.42 7.04 6.17
N LEU A 36 -4.79 6.06 5.33
CA LEU A 36 -4.05 4.83 5.18
C LEU A 36 -3.29 4.91 3.86
N VAL A 37 -2.04 5.36 3.93
CA VAL A 37 -1.25 5.73 2.75
C VAL A 37 -0.19 4.68 2.43
N SER A 38 -0.09 4.31 1.16
CA SER A 38 0.99 3.44 0.68
C SER A 38 1.18 3.59 -0.82
N PHE A 39 2.39 3.34 -1.32
CA PHE A 39 2.59 3.10 -2.75
C PHE A 39 1.68 1.94 -3.25
N PRO A 40 1.12 2.00 -4.48
CA PRO A 40 0.34 0.91 -5.06
C PRO A 40 1.05 -0.45 -4.98
N GLY A 41 0.29 -1.51 -4.69
CA GLY A 41 0.88 -2.84 -4.50
C GLY A 41 1.53 -3.05 -3.12
N SER A 42 1.36 -2.16 -2.14
CA SER A 42 1.90 -2.34 -0.77
C SER A 42 0.95 -3.01 0.22
N GLY A 43 -0.17 -3.58 -0.27
CA GLY A 43 -1.07 -4.39 0.56
C GLY A 43 -2.17 -3.64 1.30
N ASN A 44 -2.47 -2.39 0.94
CA ASN A 44 -3.50 -1.58 1.59
C ASN A 44 -4.85 -2.30 1.74
N THR A 45 -5.37 -2.97 0.71
CA THR A 45 -6.68 -3.63 0.82
C THR A 45 -6.70 -4.77 1.85
N TRP A 46 -5.65 -5.60 1.89
CA TRP A 46 -5.50 -6.61 2.94
C TRP A 46 -5.45 -5.96 4.32
N LEU A 47 -4.68 -4.88 4.45
CA LEU A 47 -4.57 -4.15 5.72
C LEU A 47 -5.87 -3.48 6.15
N ARG A 48 -6.68 -2.94 5.22
CA ARG A 48 -8.03 -2.43 5.53
C ARG A 48 -8.85 -3.51 6.24
N MET A 49 -8.83 -4.73 5.74
CA MET A 49 -9.58 -5.83 6.36
C MET A 49 -9.07 -6.20 7.75
N LEU A 50 -7.74 -6.29 7.91
CA LEU A 50 -7.16 -6.56 9.22
C LEU A 50 -7.54 -5.48 10.25
N LEU A 51 -7.45 -4.21 9.84
CA LEU A 51 -7.82 -3.08 10.70
C LEU A 51 -9.31 -3.06 11.03
N MET A 52 -10.19 -3.31 10.05
CA MET A 52 -11.63 -3.40 10.30
C MET A 52 -11.97 -4.57 11.23
N GLY A 53 -11.34 -5.73 11.04
CA GLY A 53 -11.56 -6.89 11.90
C GLY A 53 -11.12 -6.64 13.34
N VAL A 54 -9.92 -6.07 13.53
CA VAL A 54 -9.32 -5.87 14.85
C VAL A 54 -9.95 -4.71 15.62
N THR A 55 -10.31 -3.62 14.93
CA THR A 55 -10.90 -2.42 15.57
C THR A 55 -12.41 -2.44 15.61
N GLY A 56 -13.06 -3.20 14.72
CA GLY A 56 -14.51 -3.10 14.49
C GLY A 56 -14.95 -1.77 13.89
N LEU A 57 -14.03 -0.97 13.33
CA LEU A 57 -14.32 0.33 12.73
C LEU A 57 -14.04 0.30 11.23
N TYR A 58 -14.91 0.92 10.45
CA TYR A 58 -14.82 0.90 9.00
C TYR A 58 -13.59 1.65 8.49
N VAL A 59 -12.91 1.06 7.49
CA VAL A 59 -11.79 1.67 6.78
C VAL A 59 -12.15 1.86 5.32
N ASP A 60 -12.20 3.10 4.89
CA ASP A 60 -12.70 3.54 3.60
C ASP A 60 -11.59 3.67 2.53
N THR A 61 -11.93 4.09 1.32
CA THR A 61 -11.03 4.33 0.19
C THR A 61 -11.42 5.61 -0.54
N ILE A 62 -10.44 6.43 -0.92
CA ILE A 62 -10.73 7.65 -1.71
C ILE A 62 -11.06 7.35 -3.17
N TYR A 63 -10.82 6.11 -3.61
CA TYR A 63 -11.00 5.67 -5.00
C TYR A 63 -12.43 5.13 -5.20
N PRO A 64 -13.28 5.78 -6.00
CA PRO A 64 -14.62 5.27 -6.31
C PRO A 64 -14.55 3.90 -6.98
N GLY A 65 -15.44 2.98 -6.60
CA GLY A 65 -15.50 1.63 -7.16
C GLY A 65 -14.45 0.64 -6.62
N ASP A 66 -13.56 1.10 -5.73
CA ASP A 66 -12.63 0.26 -4.94
C ASP A 66 -13.29 -0.23 -3.63
N GLU A 67 -14.62 -0.18 -3.58
CA GLU A 67 -15.50 -0.66 -2.51
C GLU A 67 -15.73 -2.16 -2.69
N PHE A 68 -14.77 -2.97 -2.22
CA PHE A 68 -14.75 -4.42 -2.45
C PHE A 68 -15.64 -5.25 -1.52
N PHE A 69 -16.44 -4.62 -0.68
CA PHE A 69 -17.20 -5.32 0.35
C PHE A 69 -18.63 -5.56 -0.12
N ILE A 70 -18.89 -6.78 -0.61
CA ILE A 70 -20.22 -7.25 -0.97
C ILE A 70 -20.89 -7.77 0.30
N SER A 71 -22.16 -7.44 0.51
CA SER A 71 -22.88 -7.91 1.68
C SER A 71 -23.13 -9.42 1.67
N LYS A 72 -23.38 -10.01 2.86
CA LYS A 72 -23.95 -11.36 2.99
C LYS A 72 -25.26 -11.54 2.20
N ALA A 73 -25.97 -10.45 1.90
CA ALA A 73 -27.22 -10.44 1.14
C ALA A 73 -27.00 -10.16 -0.37
N GLY A 74 -25.76 -10.10 -0.85
CA GLY A 74 -25.43 -9.81 -2.25
C GLY A 74 -25.66 -8.36 -2.67
N SER A 75 -25.92 -7.46 -1.72
CA SER A 75 -26.12 -6.02 -1.94
C SER A 75 -24.84 -5.21 -1.68
N SER A 76 -24.60 -4.20 -2.51
CA SER A 76 -23.61 -3.16 -2.24
C SER A 76 -24.27 -2.06 -1.39
N TYR A 77 -23.62 -1.64 -0.31
CA TYR A 77 -24.02 -0.44 0.40
C TYR A 77 -23.08 0.70 0.00
N GLU A 78 -23.62 1.69 -0.69
CA GLU A 78 -22.88 2.89 -1.07
C GLU A 78 -22.87 3.85 0.11
N LEU A 79 -21.69 4.03 0.71
CA LEU A 79 -21.53 5.04 1.76
C LEU A 79 -21.69 6.42 1.14
N LYS A 80 -22.40 7.32 1.84
CA LYS A 80 -22.48 8.71 1.41
C LYS A 80 -21.07 9.28 1.32
N LYS A 81 -20.70 9.72 0.11
CA LYS A 81 -19.45 10.43 -0.13
C LYS A 81 -19.31 11.58 0.87
N ASP A 82 -18.14 11.70 1.50
CA ASP A 82 -17.81 12.73 2.48
C ASP A 82 -18.57 12.64 3.83
N CYS A 83 -19.11 11.47 4.19
CA CYS A 83 -19.71 11.26 5.52
C CYS A 83 -18.75 11.53 6.69
N ASN A 84 -17.42 11.49 6.44
CA ASN A 84 -16.37 11.57 7.47
C ASN A 84 -16.67 10.60 8.63
N CYS A 85 -16.97 9.36 8.27
CA CYS A 85 -17.49 8.33 9.17
C CYS A 85 -16.62 7.06 9.19
N SER A 86 -15.35 7.18 8.76
CA SER A 86 -14.39 6.08 8.68
C SER A 86 -13.15 6.33 9.54
N LEU A 87 -12.56 5.26 10.06
CA LEU A 87 -11.34 5.31 10.87
C LEU A 87 -10.13 5.80 10.07
N LEU A 88 -10.01 5.28 8.85
CA LEU A 88 -8.98 5.62 7.89
C LEU A 88 -9.57 5.67 6.48
N GLN A 89 -8.95 6.43 5.59
CA GLN A 89 -9.19 6.41 4.15
C GLN A 89 -7.94 5.95 3.41
N LYS A 90 -8.06 4.83 2.70
CA LYS A 90 -7.01 4.34 1.80
C LYS A 90 -6.77 5.39 0.71
N THR A 91 -5.52 5.82 0.62
CA THR A 91 -4.99 6.57 -0.51
C THR A 91 -3.68 5.95 -0.96
N HIS A 92 -3.38 6.12 -2.25
CA HIS A 92 -2.06 5.84 -2.77
C HIS A 92 -1.17 7.05 -2.85
N ASP A 93 -1.67 8.24 -2.49
CA ASP A 93 -1.08 9.58 -2.62
C ASP A 93 -0.40 9.84 -3.97
N LEU A 94 -0.44 11.07 -4.48
CA LEU A 94 0.34 11.44 -5.67
C LEU A 94 0.09 10.50 -6.86
N SER A 95 -1.18 10.21 -7.20
CA SER A 95 -1.51 9.35 -8.34
C SER A 95 -0.56 9.69 -9.49
N LEU A 96 0.20 8.72 -10.01
CA LEU A 96 1.39 8.90 -10.88
C LEU A 96 1.28 9.99 -11.97
N PHE A 97 0.05 10.33 -12.36
CA PHE A 97 -0.33 11.43 -13.24
C PHE A 97 0.05 12.82 -12.69
N SER A 98 -0.21 13.15 -11.42
CA SER A 98 0.03 14.49 -10.89
C SER A 98 1.51 14.81 -10.71
N VAL A 99 2.39 13.85 -10.42
CA VAL A 99 3.83 14.13 -10.26
C VAL A 99 4.54 14.28 -11.60
N VAL A 100 4.37 13.31 -12.50
CA VAL A 100 5.09 13.27 -13.78
C VAL A 100 4.59 14.34 -14.75
N TYR A 101 3.28 14.62 -14.75
CA TYR A 101 2.70 15.65 -15.61
C TYR A 101 2.95 17.08 -15.08
N ASN A 102 3.06 17.27 -13.76
CA ASN A 102 3.27 18.60 -13.18
C ASN A 102 4.75 18.97 -12.94
N MET A 103 5.68 18.02 -12.84
CA MET A 103 7.13 18.33 -12.88
C MET A 103 7.52 18.99 -14.20
N ALA A 104 6.87 18.63 -15.30
CA ALA A 104 7.03 19.28 -16.60
C ALA A 104 6.48 20.73 -16.66
N MET A 105 5.78 21.19 -15.61
CA MET A 105 5.07 22.49 -15.54
C MET A 105 5.46 23.31 -14.29
N ALA A 106 6.70 23.13 -13.81
CA ALA A 106 7.16 23.66 -12.52
C ALA A 106 7.13 25.21 -12.42
N ASN A 107 6.22 25.73 -11.60
CA ASN A 107 6.31 27.03 -10.92
C ASN A 107 5.98 26.83 -9.43
N LYS A 108 6.08 27.87 -8.57
CA LYS A 108 5.87 27.82 -7.09
C LYS A 108 4.58 27.12 -6.61
N SER A 109 3.64 26.82 -7.52
CA SER A 109 2.47 25.97 -7.27
C SER A 109 2.79 24.49 -7.00
N SER A 110 4.03 24.04 -7.24
CA SER A 110 4.44 22.62 -7.18
C SER A 110 4.49 22.06 -5.75
N GLU A 111 5.00 22.84 -4.78
CA GLU A 111 5.16 22.40 -3.39
C GLU A 111 3.81 22.26 -2.68
N LYS A 112 2.91 23.25 -2.87
CA LYS A 112 1.52 23.20 -2.38
C LYS A 112 0.73 22.02 -2.98
N ARG A 113 1.10 21.55 -4.18
CA ARG A 113 0.48 20.38 -4.82
C ARG A 113 1.06 19.06 -4.32
N LEU A 114 2.36 19.03 -3.99
CA LEU A 114 3.03 17.85 -3.44
C LEU A 114 2.44 17.44 -2.08
N ASN A 115 2.13 18.43 -1.24
CA ASN A 115 1.60 18.20 0.09
C ASN A 115 0.06 18.20 0.13
N GLN A 116 -0.64 18.24 -1.00
CA GLN A 116 -2.09 18.45 -1.02
C GLN A 116 -2.86 17.36 -0.26
N GLU A 117 -2.51 16.07 -0.43
CA GLU A 117 -3.16 14.99 0.33
C GLU A 117 -2.71 14.96 1.79
N VAL A 118 -1.43 15.22 2.06
CA VAL A 118 -0.93 15.37 3.44
C VAL A 118 -1.71 16.46 4.16
N GLU A 119 -1.92 17.62 3.53
CA GLU A 119 -2.71 18.74 4.05
C GLU A 119 -4.18 18.33 4.23
N HIS A 120 -4.75 17.63 3.25
CA HIS A 120 -6.12 17.10 3.33
C HIS A 120 -6.33 16.21 4.56
N PHE A 121 -5.36 15.33 4.85
CA PHE A 121 -5.36 14.48 6.04
C PHE A 121 -4.69 15.13 7.26
N ARG A 122 -4.29 16.40 7.18
CA ARG A 122 -3.61 17.18 8.23
C ARG A 122 -2.30 16.54 8.75
N GLY A 123 -1.68 15.67 7.95
CA GLY A 123 -0.52 14.86 8.35
C GLY A 123 -0.88 13.73 9.32
N ASP A 124 -2.17 13.37 9.46
CA ASP A 124 -2.60 12.26 10.30
C ASP A 124 -2.75 11.00 9.44
N GLY A 125 -2.05 9.93 9.79
CA GLY A 125 -2.20 8.68 9.05
C GLY A 125 -1.28 7.56 9.47
N ILE A 126 -1.48 6.42 8.83
CA ILE A 126 -0.57 5.30 8.85
C ILE A 126 0.10 5.19 7.47
N LEU A 127 1.41 5.38 7.45
CA LEU A 127 2.22 5.16 6.25
C LEU A 127 2.71 3.72 6.20
N VAL A 128 2.31 3.00 5.17
CA VAL A 128 2.77 1.63 4.91
C VAL A 128 3.89 1.66 3.87
N ILE A 129 5.07 1.18 4.27
CA ILE A 129 6.21 1.03 3.37
C ILE A 129 6.46 -0.46 3.14
N ARG A 130 6.48 -0.85 1.87
CA ARG A 130 6.81 -2.21 1.40
C ARG A 130 8.12 -2.17 0.60
N ASN A 131 8.83 -3.29 0.59
CA ASN A 131 9.92 -3.54 -0.35
C ASN A 131 9.59 -3.01 -1.77
N PRO A 132 10.30 -2.00 -2.28
CA PRO A 132 9.97 -1.37 -3.55
C PRO A 132 10.05 -2.34 -4.74
N PHE A 133 10.98 -3.30 -4.73
CA PHE A 133 11.04 -4.31 -5.80
C PHE A 133 9.72 -5.07 -5.91
N LYS A 134 9.21 -5.58 -4.78
CA LYS A 134 7.97 -6.35 -4.73
C LYS A 134 6.73 -5.49 -4.92
N ALA A 135 6.72 -4.26 -4.42
CA ALA A 135 5.62 -3.32 -4.59
C ALA A 135 5.45 -2.93 -6.07
N ILE A 136 6.54 -2.61 -6.76
CA ILE A 136 6.54 -2.25 -8.19
C ILE A 136 6.07 -3.43 -9.05
N LEU A 137 6.55 -4.66 -8.79
CA LEU A 137 6.05 -5.86 -9.48
C LEU A 137 4.56 -6.09 -9.22
N SER A 138 4.12 -5.92 -7.98
CA SER A 138 2.71 -6.04 -7.63
C SER A 138 1.86 -4.99 -8.35
N TYR A 139 2.35 -3.76 -8.49
CA TYR A 139 1.64 -2.70 -9.20
C TYR A 139 1.58 -2.95 -10.71
N ARG A 140 2.66 -3.45 -11.33
CA ARG A 140 2.66 -3.86 -12.73
C ARG A 140 1.63 -4.96 -12.97
N ASN A 141 1.59 -5.96 -12.09
CA ASN A 141 0.58 -7.02 -12.15
C ASN A 141 -0.85 -6.47 -12.04
N PHE A 142 -1.11 -5.55 -11.12
CA PHE A 142 -2.41 -4.89 -11.00
C PHE A 142 -2.81 -4.14 -12.28
N ALA A 143 -1.92 -3.31 -12.81
CA ALA A 143 -2.20 -2.46 -13.97
C ALA A 143 -2.53 -3.26 -15.25
N PHE A 144 -2.16 -4.54 -15.29
CA PHE A 144 -2.30 -5.42 -16.44
C PHE A 144 -3.32 -6.54 -16.23
N GLY A 145 -3.46 -7.04 -15.00
CA GLY A 145 -4.33 -8.15 -14.64
C GLY A 145 -5.79 -7.77 -14.43
N GLY A 146 -6.14 -6.48 -14.45
CA GLY A 146 -7.51 -5.99 -14.44
C GLY A 146 -8.28 -6.13 -13.13
N ASN A 147 -7.73 -6.83 -12.12
CA ASN A 147 -8.29 -6.93 -10.78
C ASN A 147 -7.19 -7.05 -9.70
N MET A 148 -7.60 -7.06 -8.42
CA MET A 148 -6.71 -7.03 -7.26
C MET A 148 -5.73 -8.20 -7.14
N ALA A 149 -6.10 -9.37 -7.65
CA ALA A 149 -5.27 -10.59 -7.65
C ALA A 149 -4.71 -10.91 -9.05
N GLY A 150 -4.99 -10.05 -10.04
CA GLY A 150 -4.63 -10.26 -11.43
C GLY A 150 -3.12 -10.28 -11.66
N LEU A 151 -2.71 -11.07 -12.64
CA LEU A 151 -1.33 -11.25 -13.08
C LEU A 151 -1.16 -10.66 -14.47
N ALA A 152 -0.03 -10.00 -14.70
CA ALA A 152 0.32 -9.50 -16.03
C ALA A 152 0.81 -10.64 -16.95
N PRO A 153 0.72 -10.49 -18.28
CA PRO A 153 1.49 -11.35 -19.17
C PRO A 153 3.00 -11.14 -18.95
N VAL A 154 3.83 -12.17 -19.24
CA VAL A 154 5.30 -12.12 -19.07
C VAL A 154 5.91 -10.96 -19.85
N GLU A 155 5.32 -10.64 -21.01
CA GLU A 155 5.68 -9.53 -21.89
C GLU A 155 5.65 -8.18 -21.18
N ALA A 156 4.82 -8.02 -20.14
CA ALA A 156 4.71 -6.78 -19.39
C ALA A 156 6.00 -6.41 -18.64
N PHE A 157 6.91 -7.37 -18.44
CA PHE A 157 8.19 -7.24 -17.76
C PHE A 157 9.39 -7.34 -18.72
N LYS A 158 9.16 -7.51 -20.02
CA LYS A 158 10.25 -7.59 -21.01
C LYS A 158 10.89 -6.21 -21.18
N GLN A 159 12.22 -6.22 -21.20
CA GLN A 159 13.01 -5.04 -21.57
C GLN A 159 12.78 -4.71 -23.04
N GLY A 160 12.81 -3.43 -23.39
CA GLY A 160 12.65 -3.00 -24.78
C GLY A 160 12.13 -1.57 -24.91
N ILE A 161 12.42 -1.00 -26.09
CA ILE A 161 12.02 0.37 -26.46
C ILE A 161 10.56 0.45 -26.90
N GLU A 162 9.94 -0.68 -27.26
CA GLU A 162 8.56 -0.71 -27.74
C GLU A 162 7.55 -0.80 -26.58
N PRO A 163 6.52 0.07 -26.56
CA PRO A 163 5.43 -0.01 -25.61
C PRO A 163 4.73 -1.37 -25.65
N VAL A 164 4.39 -1.91 -24.47
CA VAL A 164 3.63 -3.15 -24.38
C VAL A 164 2.20 -2.89 -24.86
N LYS A 165 1.72 -3.69 -25.80
CA LYS A 165 0.33 -3.61 -26.31
C LYS A 165 -0.54 -4.63 -25.59
N ILE A 166 -1.67 -4.17 -25.05
CA ILE A 166 -2.72 -5.04 -24.49
C ILE A 166 -4.04 -4.63 -25.10
N GLY A 167 -4.61 -5.54 -25.90
CA GLY A 167 -5.69 -5.20 -26.81
C GLY A 167 -5.31 -3.98 -27.65
N ASN A 168 -6.13 -2.93 -27.58
CA ASN A 168 -5.93 -1.68 -28.31
C ASN A 168 -5.12 -0.62 -27.55
N ARG A 169 -4.71 -0.88 -26.28
CA ARG A 169 -4.00 0.10 -25.45
C ARG A 169 -2.49 -0.09 -25.58
N LYS A 170 -1.77 0.99 -25.88
CA LYS A 170 -0.31 1.08 -25.71
C LYS A 170 -0.01 1.46 -24.27
N ILE A 171 0.77 0.64 -23.58
CA ILE A 171 1.21 0.85 -22.21
C ILE A 171 2.71 1.11 -22.21
N SER A 172 3.19 1.93 -21.27
CA SER A 172 4.61 2.28 -21.19
C SER A 172 5.52 1.05 -21.17
N THR A 173 6.73 1.24 -21.69
CA THR A 173 7.81 0.25 -21.59
C THR A 173 8.09 -0.10 -20.13
N TRP A 174 8.79 -1.21 -19.91
CA TRP A 174 9.21 -1.62 -18.58
C TRP A 174 10.13 -0.57 -17.92
N ASP A 175 11.12 -0.03 -18.65
CA ASP A 175 12.01 1.03 -18.15
C ASP A 175 11.26 2.30 -17.71
N GLN A 176 10.32 2.77 -18.53
CA GLN A 176 9.50 3.94 -18.21
C GLN A 176 8.58 3.67 -17.01
N PHE A 177 8.12 2.43 -16.85
CA PHE A 177 7.31 2.03 -15.71
C PHE A 177 8.14 2.00 -14.43
N ILE A 178 9.34 1.39 -14.46
CA ILE A 178 10.26 1.35 -13.33
C ILE A 178 10.64 2.76 -12.89
N SER A 179 11.14 3.58 -13.83
CA SER A 179 11.64 4.92 -13.51
C SER A 179 10.57 5.77 -12.80
N ARG A 180 9.34 5.74 -13.32
CA ARG A 180 8.21 6.45 -12.69
C ARG A 180 7.79 5.84 -11.36
N SER A 181 7.74 4.51 -11.28
CA SER A 181 7.32 3.82 -10.05
C SER A 181 8.32 4.03 -8.91
N VAL A 182 9.63 4.04 -9.19
CA VAL A 182 10.66 4.31 -8.19
C VAL A 182 10.55 5.74 -7.68
N ALA A 183 10.45 6.72 -8.59
CA ALA A 183 10.30 8.12 -8.22
C ALA A 183 9.02 8.34 -7.38
N SER A 184 7.89 7.74 -7.77
CA SER A 184 6.65 7.82 -7.00
C SER A 184 6.74 7.14 -5.63
N TRP A 185 7.37 5.96 -5.54
CA TRP A 185 7.57 5.27 -4.26
C TRP A 185 8.43 6.09 -3.30
N GLU A 186 9.55 6.62 -3.80
CA GLU A 186 10.46 7.46 -3.02
C GLU A 186 9.79 8.74 -2.53
N MET A 187 9.13 9.44 -3.45
CA MET A 187 8.48 10.71 -3.18
C MET A 187 7.37 10.55 -2.13
N LEU A 188 6.45 9.59 -2.34
CA LEU A 188 5.39 9.32 -1.39
C LEU A 188 5.95 9.02 0.01
N ALA A 189 6.91 8.10 0.09
CA ALA A 189 7.47 7.72 1.38
C ALA A 189 8.13 8.92 2.06
N THR A 190 9.02 9.64 1.36
CA THR A 190 9.76 10.76 1.95
C THR A 190 8.87 11.94 2.34
N VAL A 191 7.87 12.29 1.53
CA VAL A 191 6.90 13.35 1.85
C VAL A 191 6.11 12.98 3.09
N TRP A 192 5.50 11.79 3.13
CA TRP A 192 4.74 11.38 4.30
C TRP A 192 5.60 11.21 5.54
N ILE A 193 6.81 10.65 5.45
CA ILE A 193 7.72 10.52 6.59
C ILE A 193 7.98 11.88 7.24
N ARG A 194 8.25 12.91 6.42
CA ARG A 194 8.61 14.25 6.90
C ARG A 194 7.41 14.99 7.46
N GLU A 195 6.26 14.86 6.80
CA GLU A 195 5.06 15.62 7.14
C GLU A 195 4.11 14.91 8.11
N LEU A 196 4.37 13.66 8.49
CA LEU A 196 3.53 12.92 9.43
C LEU A 196 3.52 13.62 10.80
N LYS A 197 2.32 13.96 11.29
CA LYS A 197 2.11 14.61 12.59
C LYS A 197 1.56 13.66 13.63
N ARG A 198 0.58 12.83 13.26
CA ARG A 198 -0.03 11.82 14.15
C ARG A 198 -0.20 10.49 13.41
N GLY A 199 -0.04 9.39 14.16
CA GLY A 199 -0.03 8.04 13.64
C GLY A 199 1.39 7.49 13.55
N GLY A 200 1.74 6.77 12.49
CA GLY A 200 3.08 6.17 12.39
C GLY A 200 3.40 5.46 11.09
N VAL A 201 4.61 4.91 11.03
CA VAL A 201 5.11 4.11 9.91
C VAL A 201 5.01 2.62 10.24
N VAL A 202 4.52 1.86 9.28
CA VAL A 202 4.36 0.41 9.32
C VAL A 202 5.13 -0.21 8.16
N TYR A 203 5.91 -1.25 8.45
CA TYR A 203 6.65 -1.98 7.44
C TYR A 203 5.90 -3.25 7.06
N TYR A 204 5.54 -3.37 5.78
CA TYR A 204 4.76 -4.50 5.27
C TYR A 204 5.39 -5.85 5.59
N GLU A 205 6.71 -5.96 5.49
CA GLU A 205 7.47 -7.18 5.75
C GLU A 205 7.38 -7.59 7.23
N LYS A 206 7.43 -6.62 8.16
CA LYS A 206 7.23 -6.87 9.59
C LYS A 206 5.78 -7.26 9.89
N LEU A 207 4.81 -6.58 9.28
CA LEU A 207 3.38 -6.89 9.40
C LEU A 207 3.07 -8.32 8.92
N ARG A 208 3.68 -8.77 7.82
CA ARG A 208 3.53 -10.14 7.34
C ARG A 208 4.17 -11.17 8.27
N ARG A 209 5.35 -10.84 8.81
CA ARG A 209 6.11 -11.76 9.66
C ARG A 209 5.45 -11.95 11.03
N ASP A 210 4.89 -10.88 11.59
CA ASP A 210 4.33 -10.87 12.93
C ASP A 210 3.07 -9.99 13.02
N THR A 211 1.96 -10.49 12.46
CA THR A 211 0.76 -9.68 12.23
C THR A 211 0.12 -9.17 13.51
N GLY A 212 -0.02 -9.99 14.56
CA GLY A 212 -0.75 -9.62 15.78
C GLY A 212 -0.16 -8.40 16.50
N PRO A 213 1.13 -8.46 16.91
CA PRO A 213 1.81 -7.33 17.53
C PRO A 213 1.82 -6.07 16.66
N GLN A 214 1.96 -6.21 15.34
CA GLN A 214 1.92 -5.06 14.44
C GLN A 214 0.53 -4.43 14.36
N LEU A 215 -0.55 -5.23 14.39
CA LEU A 215 -1.92 -4.71 14.46
C LEU A 215 -2.21 -4.00 15.79
N LEU A 216 -1.73 -4.54 16.91
CA LEU A 216 -1.86 -3.88 18.22
C LEU A 216 -1.13 -2.54 18.24
N ARG A 217 0.10 -2.49 17.74
CA ARG A 217 0.86 -1.24 17.59
C ARG A 217 0.13 -0.22 16.71
N MET A 218 -0.47 -0.67 15.61
CA MET A 218 -1.27 0.20 14.75
C MET A 218 -2.53 0.70 15.45
N ALA A 219 -3.23 -0.14 16.21
CA ALA A 219 -4.40 0.27 16.98
C ALA A 219 -4.03 1.34 18.02
N GLU A 220 -2.88 1.19 18.70
CA GLU A 220 -2.33 2.18 19.61
C GLU A 220 -2.02 3.52 18.91
N MET A 221 -1.35 3.49 17.75
CA MET A 221 -1.14 4.67 16.90
C MET A 221 -2.46 5.36 16.49
N LEU A 222 -3.52 4.56 16.40
CA LEU A 222 -4.85 5.02 16.05
C LEU A 222 -5.64 5.52 17.28
N GLY A 223 -5.10 5.45 18.49
CA GLY A 223 -5.78 5.85 19.73
C GLY A 223 -6.78 4.81 20.24
N ILE A 224 -6.57 3.53 19.89
CA ILE A 224 -7.43 2.40 20.26
C ILE A 224 -6.55 1.33 20.95
N PRO A 225 -6.05 1.58 22.17
CA PRO A 225 -5.14 0.64 22.85
C PRO A 225 -5.87 -0.64 23.32
N ASP A 226 -7.16 -0.54 23.65
CA ASP A 226 -7.95 -1.64 24.19
C ASP A 226 -8.61 -2.48 23.09
N VAL A 227 -7.79 -3.15 22.29
CA VAL A 227 -8.25 -4.09 21.28
C VAL A 227 -8.90 -5.32 21.93
N ASN A 228 -10.11 -5.67 21.48
CA ASN A 228 -10.78 -6.89 21.91
C ASN A 228 -9.97 -8.13 21.46
N LYS A 229 -9.62 -8.99 22.43
CA LYS A 229 -8.78 -10.18 22.17
C LYS A 229 -9.44 -11.18 21.23
N ASP A 230 -10.75 -11.42 21.37
CA ASP A 230 -11.47 -12.35 20.51
C ASP A 230 -11.51 -11.86 19.04
N ARG A 231 -11.62 -10.54 18.83
CA ARG A 231 -11.48 -9.92 17.50
C ARG A 231 -10.08 -10.16 16.93
N LEU A 232 -9.04 -9.92 17.73
CA LEU A 232 -7.66 -10.17 17.30
C LEU A 232 -7.47 -11.63 16.92
N ASP A 233 -7.96 -12.57 17.73
CA ASP A 233 -7.86 -14.01 17.46
C ASP A 233 -8.59 -14.40 16.17
N CYS A 234 -9.77 -13.83 15.92
CA CYS A 234 -10.49 -14.01 14.66
C CYS A 234 -9.68 -13.48 13.46
N VAL A 235 -9.10 -12.27 13.57
CA VAL A 235 -8.23 -11.72 12.52
C VAL A 235 -7.05 -12.64 12.25
N LEU A 236 -6.37 -13.13 13.29
CA LEU A 236 -5.19 -13.98 13.15
C LEU A 236 -5.53 -15.35 12.55
N ARG A 237 -6.66 -15.94 12.94
CA ARG A 237 -7.14 -17.21 12.40
C ARG A 237 -7.43 -17.12 10.90
N HIS A 238 -7.98 -15.99 10.45
CA HIS A 238 -8.39 -15.76 9.06
C HIS A 238 -7.38 -14.95 8.23
N ASN A 239 -6.23 -14.56 8.81
CA ASN A 239 -5.19 -13.79 8.11
C ASN A 239 -4.59 -14.52 6.89
N GLN A 240 -4.76 -15.85 6.82
CA GLN A 240 -4.35 -16.66 5.68
C GLN A 240 -5.35 -16.67 4.53
N ASP A 241 -6.51 -16.02 4.65
CA ASP A 241 -7.41 -15.85 3.52
C ASP A 241 -6.66 -15.12 2.38
N ASN A 242 -6.50 -15.84 1.27
CA ASN A 242 -5.66 -15.43 0.14
C ASN A 242 -6.44 -14.67 -0.93
N SER A 243 -7.72 -14.36 -0.69
CA SER A 243 -8.60 -13.63 -1.63
C SER A 243 -8.00 -12.34 -2.19
N PHE A 244 -7.14 -11.66 -1.43
CA PHE A 244 -6.45 -10.42 -1.84
C PHE A 244 -4.97 -10.61 -2.17
N LYS A 245 -4.43 -11.82 -1.99
CA LYS A 245 -3.02 -12.14 -2.21
C LYS A 245 -2.86 -12.72 -3.61
N ARG A 246 -1.90 -12.18 -4.37
CA ARG A 246 -1.45 -12.80 -5.62
C ARG A 246 -0.65 -14.05 -5.29
N SER A 247 -0.75 -15.08 -6.13
CA SER A 247 0.18 -16.21 -6.08
C SER A 247 1.62 -15.69 -6.13
N GLU A 248 2.42 -16.00 -5.11
CA GLU A 248 3.80 -15.52 -5.00
C GLU A 248 4.70 -16.06 -6.12
N SER A 249 4.35 -17.21 -6.69
CA SER A 249 5.08 -17.81 -7.80
C SER A 249 4.75 -17.18 -9.16
N GLY A 250 3.69 -16.37 -9.26
CA GLY A 250 3.17 -15.88 -10.53
C GLY A 250 2.78 -17.00 -11.50
N PRO A 251 2.48 -16.66 -12.77
CA PRO A 251 2.35 -17.62 -13.86
C PRO A 251 3.66 -18.36 -14.13
N LYS A 252 3.57 -19.61 -14.61
CA LYS A 252 4.72 -20.36 -15.13
C LYS A 252 5.43 -19.48 -16.19
N ASN A 253 6.76 -19.32 -16.08
CA ASN A 253 7.64 -18.52 -16.95
C ASN A 253 7.85 -17.04 -16.59
N TYR A 254 7.47 -16.58 -15.39
CA TYR A 254 7.96 -15.29 -14.92
C TYR A 254 9.49 -15.29 -14.78
N PRO A 255 10.18 -14.20 -15.18
CA PRO A 255 11.62 -14.07 -14.96
C PRO A 255 11.92 -14.10 -13.45
N LYS A 256 12.95 -14.87 -13.05
CA LYS A 256 13.38 -14.95 -11.64
C LYS A 256 13.71 -13.57 -11.06
N ASN A 257 14.34 -12.71 -11.87
CA ASN A 257 14.59 -11.31 -11.56
C ASN A 257 14.35 -10.49 -12.85
N PRO A 258 13.29 -9.67 -12.94
CA PRO A 258 12.99 -8.85 -14.10
C PRO A 258 13.78 -7.53 -14.17
N PHE A 259 14.57 -7.21 -13.14
CA PHE A 259 15.28 -5.94 -13.06
C PHE A 259 16.66 -6.03 -13.70
N THR A 260 17.01 -5.05 -14.53
CA THR A 260 18.41 -4.84 -14.94
C THR A 260 19.24 -4.31 -13.77
N GLU A 261 20.57 -4.37 -13.88
CA GLU A 261 21.48 -3.77 -12.91
C GLU A 261 21.24 -2.26 -12.71
N SER A 262 21.01 -1.51 -13.78
CA SER A 262 20.72 -0.07 -13.70
C SER A 262 19.40 0.23 -12.99
N GLN A 263 18.34 -0.55 -13.27
CA GLN A 263 17.06 -0.46 -12.56
C GLN A 263 17.22 -0.83 -11.09
N HIS A 264 18.05 -1.82 -10.80
CA HIS A 264 18.37 -2.24 -9.44
C HIS A 264 19.05 -1.12 -8.65
N LEU A 265 20.09 -0.51 -9.20
CA LEU A 265 20.79 0.63 -8.61
C LEU A 265 19.85 1.82 -8.38
N LEU A 266 18.93 2.07 -9.31
CA LEU A 266 17.90 3.11 -9.15
C LEU A 266 17.01 2.84 -7.91
N ILE A 267 16.56 1.60 -7.73
CA ILE A 267 15.75 1.19 -6.57
C ILE A 267 16.57 1.25 -5.27
N LEU A 268 17.84 0.85 -5.28
CA LEU A 268 18.69 0.95 -4.09
C LEU A 268 18.91 2.40 -3.66
N LYS A 269 19.05 3.32 -4.62
CA LYS A 269 19.19 4.76 -4.34
C LYS A 269 17.92 5.32 -3.69
N SER A 270 16.74 4.94 -4.16
CA SER A 270 15.50 5.38 -3.52
C SER A 270 15.35 4.81 -2.09
N ILE A 271 15.76 3.56 -1.87
CA ILE A 271 15.81 2.96 -0.52
C ILE A 271 16.68 3.79 0.42
N GLN A 272 17.86 4.24 -0.04
CA GLN A 272 18.74 5.10 0.76
C GLN A 272 18.12 6.46 1.07
N SER A 273 17.43 7.06 0.10
CA SER A 273 16.72 8.33 0.29
C SER A 273 15.62 8.21 1.36
N VAL A 274 14.81 7.15 1.30
CA VAL A 274 13.80 6.87 2.32
C VAL A 274 14.42 6.57 3.68
N GLN A 275 15.54 5.83 3.72
CA GLN A 275 16.29 5.58 4.95
C GLN A 275 16.80 6.85 5.61
N LEU A 276 17.27 7.81 4.82
CA LEU A 276 17.70 9.11 5.32
C LEU A 276 16.53 9.88 5.93
N ALA A 277 15.38 9.94 5.23
CA ALA A 277 14.18 10.60 5.74
C ALA A 277 13.68 9.98 7.07
N LEU A 278 13.71 8.65 7.20
CA LEU A 278 13.38 7.96 8.46
C LEU A 278 14.33 8.37 9.58
N LYS A 279 15.64 8.39 9.29
CA LYS A 279 16.68 8.79 10.25
C LYS A 279 16.52 10.24 10.70
N GLU A 280 16.25 11.16 9.78
CA GLU A 280 15.98 12.59 10.06
C GLU A 280 14.82 12.76 11.05
N ARG A 281 13.84 11.86 10.99
CA ARG A 281 12.64 11.86 11.85
C ARG A 281 12.77 10.99 13.09
N GLY A 282 13.93 10.35 13.32
CA GLY A 282 14.15 9.45 14.46
C GLY A 282 13.28 8.19 14.42
N LEU A 283 12.85 7.76 13.24
CA LEU A 283 12.04 6.55 13.06
C LEU A 283 12.92 5.32 12.82
N ASP A 284 12.37 4.14 13.11
CA ASP A 284 13.02 2.85 12.82
C ASP A 284 13.47 2.78 11.34
N PRO A 285 14.61 2.16 11.03
CA PRO A 285 15.03 1.97 9.66
C PRO A 285 14.10 1.01 8.88
N LEU A 286 14.21 1.04 7.54
CA LEU A 286 13.57 0.03 6.70
C LEU A 286 14.17 -1.35 7.01
N PRO A 287 13.35 -2.42 7.08
CA PRO A 287 13.84 -3.77 7.31
C PRO A 287 14.40 -4.38 6.01
N VAL A 288 15.48 -3.80 5.48
CA VAL A 288 16.09 -4.20 4.19
C VAL A 288 16.60 -5.64 4.20
N GLU A 289 16.88 -6.20 5.37
CA GLU A 289 17.20 -7.61 5.56
C GLU A 289 16.05 -8.55 5.22
N LEU A 290 14.81 -8.05 5.17
CA LEU A 290 13.62 -8.79 4.77
C LEU A 290 13.25 -8.57 3.29
N TYR A 291 14.03 -7.77 2.55
CA TYR A 291 13.67 -7.37 1.20
C TYR A 291 14.21 -8.36 0.17
N ASP A 292 13.31 -9.10 -0.47
CA ASP A 292 13.59 -9.78 -1.74
C ASP A 292 14.29 -8.84 -2.73
N PHE A 293 15.28 -9.38 -3.44
CA PHE A 293 16.11 -8.66 -4.41
C PHE A 293 17.02 -7.59 -3.80
N TYR A 294 17.00 -7.30 -2.50
CA TYR A 294 17.92 -6.31 -1.96
C TYR A 294 19.37 -6.83 -1.98
N THR A 295 20.26 -6.02 -2.53
CA THR A 295 21.71 -6.21 -2.48
C THR A 295 22.39 -4.93 -1.98
N PRO A 296 23.31 -5.02 -1.00
CA PRO A 296 24.04 -3.85 -0.53
C PRO A 296 24.83 -3.16 -1.67
N MET A 297 24.79 -1.83 -1.74
CA MET A 297 25.40 -1.07 -2.84
C MET A 297 26.90 -1.32 -3.04
N TYR A 298 27.66 -1.62 -1.97
CA TYR A 298 29.10 -1.90 -2.09
C TYR A 298 29.40 -3.12 -2.96
N GLN A 299 28.45 -4.05 -3.11
CA GLN A 299 28.60 -5.22 -3.98
C GLN A 299 28.64 -4.86 -5.47
N TYR A 300 28.14 -3.68 -5.86
CA TYR A 300 28.24 -3.16 -7.24
C TYR A 300 29.56 -2.42 -7.51
N GLY A 301 30.32 -2.09 -6.47
CA GLY A 301 31.60 -1.38 -6.57
C GLY A 301 32.81 -2.28 -6.81
N HIS A 302 32.65 -3.61 -6.76
CA HIS A 302 33.72 -4.58 -6.99
C HIS A 302 33.76 -5.05 -8.45
N TRP A 303 33.91 -4.11 -9.38
CA TRP A 303 34.50 -4.43 -10.68
C TRP A 303 36.01 -4.49 -10.50
N ASN A 304 36.60 -5.65 -10.78
CA ASN A 304 38.03 -5.94 -10.67
C ASN A 304 38.90 -4.76 -11.15
N ILE A 305 39.62 -4.12 -10.23
CA ILE A 305 40.78 -3.27 -10.53
C ILE A 305 41.99 -4.17 -10.85
N SER A 306 41.77 -5.21 -11.66
CA SER A 306 42.78 -6.21 -12.05
C SER A 306 42.90 -6.34 -13.57
N SER A 307 42.27 -5.44 -14.32
CA SER A 307 42.31 -5.40 -15.78
C SER A 307 42.54 -3.97 -16.31
N LEU A 308 43.40 -3.20 -15.62
CA LEU A 308 44.14 -2.09 -16.20
C LEU A 308 45.61 -2.48 -16.32
#